data_AF-A0A357T1T9-F1
#
_entry.id   AF-A0A357T1T9-F1
#
_cell.length_a   1.000
_cell.length_b   1.000
_cell.length_c   1.000
_cell.angle_alpha   90.00
_cell.angle_beta   90.00
_cell.angle_gamma   90.00
#
_symmetry.space_group_name_H-M   'P 1'
#
loop_
_entity.id
_entity.type
_entity.pdbx_description
1 polymer ?
#
loop_
_entity_poly.entity_id
_entity_poly.type
_entity_poly.pdbx_seq_one_letter_code
_entity_poly.pdbx_strand_id
1 'polypeptide(L)'
;YTLAVDRMNERISHLYDPFHPAILRLIELIIEHAQRENIEVSMCGEMAGDPRFTSLLIGLGLNTFSMSPSSLFPVKKALGNFKVKQAQTLAKKALSFPTSEQIKNYLTDTSHFTQL
;
A
#
# COMPACT_ATOMS: atom_id res chain seq x y z
N TYR A 1 -7.84 -12.46 7.30
CA TYR A 1 -7.65 -13.82 6.74
C TYR A 1 -6.20 -14.20 6.57
N THR A 2 -5.41 -13.49 5.75
CA THR A 2 -4.01 -13.86 5.47
C THR A 2 -3.14 -14.01 6.72
N LEU A 3 -3.37 -13.19 7.76
CA LEU A 3 -2.65 -13.27 9.03
C LEU A 3 -3.33 -14.16 10.08
N ALA A 4 -4.48 -14.77 9.76
CA ALA A 4 -5.33 -15.52 10.71
C ALA A 4 -5.72 -14.72 11.98
N VAL A 5 -5.84 -13.39 11.86
CA VAL A 5 -6.25 -12.49 12.95
C VAL A 5 -7.67 -11.98 12.72
N ASP A 6 -8.46 -11.97 13.80
CA ASP A 6 -9.72 -11.22 13.89
C ASP A 6 -9.46 -9.83 14.46
N ARG A 7 -9.70 -8.79 13.64
CA ARG A 7 -9.48 -7.39 14.02
C ARG A 7 -10.47 -6.86 15.07
N MET A 8 -11.60 -7.53 15.27
CA MET A 8 -12.60 -7.16 16.28
C MET A 8 -12.33 -7.83 17.63
N ASN A 9 -11.45 -8.84 17.66
CA ASN A 9 -11.08 -9.53 18.88
C ASN A 9 -9.95 -8.77 19.60
N GLU A 10 -10.30 -8.03 20.66
CA GLU A 10 -9.38 -7.20 21.43
C GLU A 10 -8.12 -7.94 21.92
N ARG A 11 -8.20 -9.26 22.13
CA ARG A 11 -7.07 -10.05 22.61
C ARG A 11 -5.98 -10.24 21.57
N ILE A 12 -6.32 -10.18 20.28
CA ILE A 12 -5.41 -10.47 19.17
C ILE A 12 -5.39 -9.39 18.09
N SER A 13 -6.19 -8.33 18.22
CA SER A 13 -6.27 -7.24 17.25
C SER A 13 -4.93 -6.54 17.03
N HIS A 14 -4.03 -6.55 18.03
CA HIS A 14 -2.67 -6.02 17.91
C HIS A 14 -1.77 -6.80 16.93
N LEU A 15 -2.15 -8.02 16.55
CA LEU A 15 -1.46 -8.82 15.51
C LEU A 15 -1.93 -8.46 14.09
N TYR A 16 -2.98 -7.65 13.95
CA TYR A 16 -3.38 -7.13 12.65
C TYR A 16 -2.36 -6.10 12.18
N ASP A 17 -1.75 -6.37 11.02
CA ASP A 17 -0.71 -5.51 10.49
C ASP A 17 -0.84 -5.35 8.96
N PRO A 18 -1.28 -4.17 8.48
CA PRO A 18 -1.38 -3.89 7.05
C PRO A 18 -0.02 -3.74 6.37
N PHE A 19 1.08 -3.53 7.11
CA PHE A 19 2.44 -3.46 6.57
C PHE A 19 3.09 -4.84 6.44
N HIS A 20 2.41 -5.91 6.84
CA HIS A 20 2.97 -7.26 6.80
C HIS A 20 3.38 -7.67 5.37
N PRO A 21 4.62 -8.16 5.13
CA PRO A 21 5.11 -8.47 3.79
C PRO A 21 4.20 -9.40 2.99
N ALA A 22 3.59 -10.39 3.64
CA ALA A 22 2.65 -11.30 2.99
C ALA A 22 1.40 -10.61 2.43
N ILE A 23 0.90 -9.55 3.08
CA ILE A 23 -0.24 -8.77 2.58
C ILE A 23 0.15 -8.02 1.31
N LEU A 24 1.30 -7.34 1.34
CA LEU A 24 1.75 -6.52 0.22
C LEU A 24 2.14 -7.36 -0.99
N ARG A 25 2.78 -8.52 -0.79
CA ARG A 25 3.06 -9.49 -1.86
C ARG A 25 1.78 -10.10 -2.44
N LEU A 26 0.77 -10.34 -1.60
CA LEU A 26 -0.53 -10.80 -2.10
C LEU A 26 -1.19 -9.75 -3.01
N ILE A 27 -1.12 -8.47 -2.64
CA ILE A 27 -1.63 -7.37 -3.45
C ILE A 27 -0.85 -7.25 -4.76
N GLU A 28 0.49 -7.30 -4.71
CA GLU A 28 1.35 -7.32 -5.90
C GLU A 28 0.94 -8.45 -6.85
N LEU A 29 0.83 -9.68 -6.34
CA LEU A 29 0.43 -10.85 -7.12
C LEU A 29 -0.91 -10.63 -7.84
N ILE A 30 -1.92 -10.13 -7.12
CA ILE A 30 -3.25 -9.87 -7.70
C ILE A 30 -3.14 -8.84 -8.84
N ILE A 31 -2.43 -7.73 -8.62
CA ILE A 31 -2.30 -6.66 -9.61
C ILE A 31 -1.51 -7.14 -10.83
N GLU A 32 -0.38 -7.81 -10.62
CA GLU A 32 0.45 -8.33 -11.71
C GLU A 32 -0.31 -9.31 -12.60
N HIS A 33 -1.04 -10.25 -12.00
CA HIS A 33 -1.81 -11.23 -12.76
C HIS A 33 -2.98 -10.57 -13.51
N ALA A 34 -3.70 -9.64 -12.89
CA ALA A 34 -4.78 -8.92 -13.56
C ALA A 34 -4.27 -8.08 -14.74
N GLN A 35 -3.11 -7.41 -14.59
CA GLN A 35 -2.49 -6.66 -15.68
C GLN A 35 -2.11 -7.53 -16.87
N ARG A 36 -1.57 -8.75 -16.64
CA ARG A 36 -1.26 -9.70 -17.73
C ARG A 36 -2.49 -10.09 -18.54
N GLU A 37 -3.65 -10.15 -17.88
CA GLU A 37 -4.93 -10.50 -18.49
C GLU A 37 -5.74 -9.26 -18.94
N ASN A 38 -5.18 -8.05 -18.85
CA ASN A 38 -5.87 -6.78 -19.13
C ASN A 38 -7.17 -6.59 -18.32
N ILE A 39 -7.18 -7.06 -17.08
CA ILE A 39 -8.28 -6.91 -16.12
C ILE A 39 -7.97 -5.75 -15.17
N GLU A 40 -8.94 -4.86 -14.96
CA GLU A 40 -8.80 -3.78 -13.99
C GLU A 40 -8.93 -4.28 -12.55
N VAL A 41 -8.07 -3.77 -11.67
CA VAL A 41 -8.12 -4.02 -10.23
C VAL A 41 -8.48 -2.73 -9.51
N SER A 42 -9.46 -2.81 -8.63
CA SER A 42 -9.80 -1.73 -7.71
C SER A 42 -9.59 -2.18 -6.27
N MET A 43 -9.18 -1.25 -5.42
CA MET A 43 -9.08 -1.49 -3.98
C MET A 43 -10.07 -0.63 -3.22
N CYS A 44 -10.84 -1.27 -2.35
CA CYS A 44 -11.64 -0.62 -1.32
C CYS A 44 -11.10 -0.95 0.08
N GLY A 45 -11.57 -0.23 1.09
CA GLY A 45 -11.20 -0.44 2.49
C GLY A 45 -10.13 0.53 2.99
N GLU A 46 -9.71 0.33 4.24
CA GLU A 46 -8.92 1.31 4.99
C GLU A 46 -7.56 1.60 4.34
N MET A 47 -6.88 0.59 3.79
CA MET A 47 -5.58 0.76 3.13
C MET A 47 -5.66 1.66 1.88
N ALA A 48 -6.75 1.59 1.11
CA ALA A 48 -6.94 2.46 -0.06
C ALA A 48 -7.07 3.94 0.33
N GLY A 49 -7.60 4.21 1.53
CA GLY A 49 -7.76 5.54 2.10
C GLY A 49 -6.59 6.02 2.96
N ASP A 50 -5.49 5.27 3.03
CA ASP A 50 -4.34 5.57 3.88
C ASP A 50 -3.17 6.15 3.05
N PRO A 51 -2.81 7.43 3.26
CA PRO A 51 -1.73 8.10 2.54
C PRO A 51 -0.37 7.39 2.60
N ARG A 52 -0.12 6.60 3.64
CA ARG A 52 1.15 5.86 3.82
C ARG A 52 1.35 4.76 2.78
N PHE A 53 0.25 4.24 2.22
CA PHE A 53 0.27 3.19 1.22
C PHE A 53 0.09 3.72 -0.21
N THR A 54 -0.29 4.99 -0.39
CA THR A 54 -0.59 5.56 -1.72
C THR A 54 0.55 5.37 -2.71
N SER A 55 1.79 5.71 -2.33
CA SER A 55 2.97 5.57 -3.19
C SER A 55 3.26 4.11 -3.51
N LEU A 56 3.14 3.21 -2.52
CA LEU A 56 3.30 1.77 -2.72
C LEU A 56 2.27 1.25 -3.73
N LEU A 57 0.98 1.49 -3.49
CA LEU A 57 -0.11 0.93 -4.30
C LEU A 57 -0.06 1.41 -5.75
N ILE A 58 0.22 2.70 -5.98
CA ILE A 58 0.46 3.24 -7.32
C ILE A 58 1.70 2.59 -7.95
N GLY A 59 2.76 2.39 -7.16
CA GLY A 59 4.00 1.75 -7.60
C GLY A 59 3.82 0.28 -8.01
N LEU A 60 2.91 -0.43 -7.35
CA LEU A 60 2.47 -1.78 -7.73
C LEU A 60 1.56 -1.78 -8.96
N GLY A 61 1.07 -0.61 -9.39
CA GLY A 61 0.24 -0.46 -10.57
C GLY A 61 -1.27 -0.46 -10.32
N LEU A 62 -1.70 -0.25 -9.07
CA LEU A 62 -3.11 -0.01 -8.78
C LEU A 62 -3.54 1.36 -9.35
N ASN A 63 -4.62 1.39 -10.12
CA ASN A 63 -5.11 2.61 -10.75
C ASN A 63 -6.46 3.09 -10.18
N THR A 64 -7.20 2.22 -9.49
CA THR A 64 -8.57 2.50 -9.02
C THR A 64 -8.68 2.35 -7.51
N PHE A 65 -9.01 3.45 -6.83
CA PHE A 65 -9.13 3.52 -5.38
C PHE A 65 -10.57 3.89 -4.99
N SER A 66 -11.12 3.17 -4.00
CA SER A 66 -12.41 3.46 -3.40
C SER A 66 -12.24 3.67 -1.90
N MET A 67 -12.69 4.81 -1.39
CA MET A 67 -12.47 5.23 0.00
C MET A 67 -13.58 6.16 0.50
N SER A 68 -13.61 6.43 1.81
CA SER A 68 -14.51 7.43 2.38
C SER A 68 -14.15 8.85 1.91
N PRO A 69 -15.11 9.78 1.81
CA PRO A 69 -14.84 11.16 1.43
C PRO A 69 -13.78 11.86 2.29
N SER A 70 -13.69 11.51 3.58
CA SER A 70 -12.69 12.04 4.51
C SER A 70 -11.25 11.66 4.15
N SER A 71 -11.04 10.50 3.50
CA SER A 71 -9.71 10.03 3.07
C SER A 71 -9.27 10.59 1.72
N LEU A 72 -10.19 11.16 0.93
CA LEU A 72 -9.92 11.61 -0.43
C LEU A 72 -8.84 12.69 -0.48
N PHE A 73 -8.92 13.71 0.38
CA PHE A 73 -7.94 14.81 0.38
C PHE A 73 -6.54 14.37 0.84
N PRO A 74 -6.38 13.63 1.96
CA PRO A 74 -5.07 13.10 2.35
C PRO A 74 -4.41 12.25 1.27
N VAL A 75 -5.15 11.32 0.65
CA VAL A 75 -4.61 10.46 -0.42
C VAL A 75 -4.26 11.28 -1.66
N LYS A 76 -5.13 12.21 -2.07
CA LYS A 76 -4.85 13.11 -3.19
C LYS A 76 -3.60 13.97 -2.96
N LYS A 77 -3.38 14.44 -1.73
CA LYS A 77 -2.16 15.18 -1.37
C LYS A 77 -0.91 14.30 -1.51
N ALA A 78 -0.98 13.04 -1.09
CA ALA A 78 0.13 12.09 -1.23
C ALA A 78 0.51 11.84 -2.70
N LEU A 79 -0.48 11.72 -3.60
CA LEU A 79 -0.25 11.55 -5.05
C LEU A 79 0.56 12.70 -5.68
N GLY A 80 0.42 13.92 -5.16
CA GLY A 80 1.12 15.10 -5.69
C GLY A 80 2.62 15.13 -5.43
N ASN A 81 3.15 14.23 -4.61
CA ASN A 81 4.53 14.31 -4.11
C ASN A 81 5.53 13.44 -4.89
N PHE A 82 5.08 12.64 -5.88
CA PHE A 82 5.95 11.69 -6.55
C PHE A 82 5.59 11.44 -8.01
N LYS A 83 6.58 10.98 -8.78
CA LYS A 83 6.37 10.44 -10.13
C LYS A 83 6.10 8.93 -10.05
N VAL A 84 5.31 8.39 -10.97
CA VAL A 84 4.98 6.95 -11.03
C VAL A 84 6.26 6.08 -11.06
N LYS A 85 7.29 6.48 -11.80
CA LYS A 85 8.58 5.75 -11.81
C LYS A 85 9.25 5.69 -10.43
N GLN A 86 9.15 6.73 -9.61
CA GLN A 86 9.69 6.73 -8.25
C GLN A 86 8.88 5.79 -7.36
N ALA A 87 7.55 5.83 -7.48
CA ALA A 87 6.65 4.92 -6.78
C ALA A 87 6.95 3.44 -7.11
N GLN A 88 7.22 3.11 -8.37
CA GLN A 88 7.60 1.75 -8.79
C GLN A 88 8.92 1.29 -8.14
N THR A 89 9.94 2.15 -8.11
CA THR A 89 11.22 1.85 -7.43
C THR A 89 11.03 1.66 -5.94
N LEU A 90 10.24 2.54 -5.31
CA LEU A 90 9.88 2.47 -3.89
C LEU A 90 9.14 1.17 -3.58
N ALA A 91 8.17 0.77 -4.40
CA ALA A 91 7.41 -0.47 -4.20
C ALA A 91 8.31 -1.71 -4.23
N LYS A 92 9.20 -1.81 -5.23
CA LYS A 92 10.18 -2.90 -5.33
C LYS A 92 11.09 -2.95 -4.09
N LYS A 93 11.54 -1.79 -3.60
CA LYS A 93 12.38 -1.72 -2.40
C LYS A 93 11.60 -2.12 -1.15
N ALA A 94 10.37 -1.65 -0.99
CA ALA A 94 9.51 -1.96 0.14
C ALA A 94 9.28 -3.49 0.24
N LEU A 95 8.95 -4.16 -0.87
CA LEU A 95 8.69 -5.61 -0.89
C LEU A 95 9.93 -6.49 -0.62
N SER A 96 11.13 -5.92 -0.73
CA SER A 96 12.38 -6.60 -0.41
C SER A 96 12.64 -6.72 1.10
N PHE A 97 11.96 -5.94 1.94
CA PHE A 97 12.16 -6.00 3.39
C PHE A 97 11.46 -7.21 4.02
N PRO A 98 12.10 -7.89 4.98
CA PRO A 98 11.54 -9.08 5.63
C PRO A 98 10.53 -8.77 6.75
N THR A 99 10.47 -7.54 7.26
CA THR A 99 9.63 -7.19 8.42
C THR A 99 8.71 -6.01 8.15
N SER A 100 7.55 -6.01 8.81
CA SER A 100 6.59 -4.91 8.74
C SER A 100 7.16 -3.59 9.23
N GLU A 101 8.02 -3.61 10.25
CA GLU A 101 8.61 -2.39 10.81
C GLU A 101 9.53 -1.70 9.80
N GLN A 102 10.36 -2.47 9.09
CA GLN A 102 11.22 -1.93 8.03
C GLN A 102 10.37 -1.34 6.89
N ILE A 103 9.31 -2.03 6.48
CA ILE A 103 8.39 -1.55 5.45
C ILE A 103 7.71 -0.26 5.91
N LYS A 104 7.15 -0.25 7.11
CA LYS A 104 6.46 0.91 7.69
C LYS A 104 7.40 2.11 7.74
N ASN A 105 8.57 1.96 8.34
CA ASN A 105 9.54 3.05 8.48
C ASN A 105 9.94 3.60 7.09
N TYR A 106 10.18 2.71 6.13
CA TYR A 106 10.51 3.09 4.75
C TYR A 106 9.37 3.84 4.04
N LEU A 107 8.12 3.36 4.16
CA LEU A 107 6.97 4.00 3.50
C LEU A 107 6.57 5.33 4.14
N THR A 108 6.84 5.50 5.44
CA THR A 108 6.53 6.75 6.16
C THR A 108 7.63 7.80 6.05
N ASP A 109 8.82 7.43 5.58
CA ASP A 109 9.92 8.38 5.40
C ASP A 109 9.65 9.31 4.20
N THR A 110 9.38 10.58 4.49
CA THR A 110 9.11 11.59 3.48
C THR A 110 10.34 11.97 2.65
N SER A 111 11.55 11.60 3.09
CA SER A 111 12.81 11.93 2.43
C SER A 111 12.92 11.35 1.00
N HIS A 112 12.14 10.32 0.69
CA HIS A 112 12.09 9.70 -0.64
C HIS A 112 11.48 10.59 -1.73
N PHE A 113 10.78 11.66 -1.34
CA PHE A 113 10.03 12.53 -2.25
C PHE A 113 10.57 13.96 -2.31
N THR A 114 11.47 14.33 -1.39
CA THR A 114 11.98 15.71 -1.24
C THR A 114 13.30 15.97 -1.98
N GLN A 115 13.88 15.00 -2.69
CA GLN A 115 15.05 15.25 -3.55
C GLN A 115 14.61 15.84 -4.90
N LEU A 116 14.34 17.15 -4.89
CA LEU A 116 14.35 18.05 -6.03
C LEU A 116 15.10 19.32 -5.65
#